data_AF-A0AAD8CZU8-F1
#
_entry.id   AF-A0AAD8CZU8-F1
#
_cell.length_a   1.000
_cell.length_b   1.000
_cell.length_c   1.000
_cell.angle_alpha   90.00
_cell.angle_beta   90.00
_cell.angle_gamma   90.00
#
_symmetry.space_group_name_H-M   'P 1'
#
loop_
_entity.id
_entity.type
_entity.pdbx_description
1 polymer ?
#
loop_
_entity_poly.entity_id
_entity_poly.type
_entity_poly.pdbx_seq_one_letter_code
_entity_poly.pdbx_strand_id
1 'polypeptide(L)'
;MSLVLTLTLLLSVPLAHGAPRFYHRGWLRLLKEGDSCGECRLDMCPAAPSSCPAGVVLDECGCCKECGNVEGQICDPDGKQPSGRCGEGLECGKDSSRTPEPQCMCLSGETVCGSDSRTYENECRLREASYGGAANLSVKQQGPCSTVPLISRAPRDLQNFTGNDIVFGCEVSAYPMAHLGWRKKGKETFLPGDDAHISVQVRGGPQRYGITGWLQIQGVTKSDEGVYTCYTRNAYGEAYASASLRVIDQDVTSSMMKVRVGSQTSNYLEEEEEEFYDDTEEGEDDGDYESGEYPE
;
A
#
# COMPACT_ATOMS: atom_id res chain seq x y z
N MET A 1 -12.52 -13.55 69.75
CA MET A 1 -11.33 -14.27 69.23
C MET A 1 -11.81 -15.26 68.17
N SER A 2 -11.78 -14.88 66.90
CA SER A 2 -11.97 -15.81 65.78
C SER A 2 -10.85 -15.56 64.79
N LEU A 3 -9.80 -16.38 64.87
CA LEU A 3 -8.76 -16.44 63.86
C LEU A 3 -9.33 -17.19 62.66
N VAL A 4 -9.49 -16.49 61.54
CA VAL A 4 -9.70 -17.10 60.24
C VAL A 4 -8.32 -17.49 59.70
N LEU A 5 -7.97 -18.77 59.75
CA LEU A 5 -6.81 -19.30 59.05
C LEU A 5 -7.09 -19.26 57.55
N THR A 6 -6.44 -18.37 56.82
CA THR A 6 -6.40 -18.38 55.36
C THR A 6 -5.35 -19.39 54.91
N LEU A 7 -5.81 -20.52 54.38
CA LEU A 7 -4.99 -21.53 53.73
C LEU A 7 -4.58 -21.01 52.34
N THR A 8 -3.36 -20.50 52.20
CA THR A 8 -2.80 -20.12 50.90
C THR A 8 -2.40 -21.38 50.12
N LEU A 9 -3.26 -21.80 49.19
CA LEU A 9 -2.96 -22.82 48.19
C LEU A 9 -1.87 -22.27 47.24
N LEU A 10 -0.64 -22.80 47.33
CA LEU A 10 0.38 -22.57 46.32
C LEU A 10 -0.02 -23.35 45.05
N LEU A 11 -0.75 -22.69 44.15
CA LEU A 11 -0.93 -23.13 42.77
C LEU A 11 0.41 -22.93 42.04
N SER A 12 1.11 -24.04 41.79
CA SER A 12 2.21 -24.08 40.83
C SER A 12 1.65 -23.76 39.45
N VAL A 13 1.94 -22.55 38.95
CA VAL A 13 1.73 -22.18 37.55
C VAL A 13 2.78 -22.93 36.72
N PRO A 14 2.41 -23.88 35.85
CA PRO A 14 3.39 -24.40 34.91
C PRO A 14 3.64 -23.28 33.89
N LEU A 15 4.88 -22.78 33.80
CA LEU A 15 5.31 -21.98 32.66
C LEU A 15 5.28 -22.89 31.42
N ALA A 16 4.14 -22.92 30.74
CA ALA A 16 4.02 -23.45 29.40
C ALA A 16 4.75 -22.49 28.44
N HIS A 17 6.07 -22.67 28.31
CA HIS A 17 6.80 -22.16 27.17
C HIS A 17 6.35 -22.96 25.95
N GLY A 18 5.37 -22.42 25.23
CA GLY A 18 4.98 -22.91 23.91
C GLY A 18 6.15 -22.71 22.95
N ALA A 19 7.04 -23.69 22.88
CA ALA A 19 7.97 -23.81 21.78
C ALA A 19 7.16 -23.94 20.46
N PRO A 20 7.56 -23.28 19.37
CA PRO A 20 6.96 -23.54 18.08
C PRO A 20 7.13 -25.03 17.77
N ARG A 21 6.07 -25.68 17.27
CA ARG A 21 6.12 -27.06 16.78
C ARG A 21 7.07 -27.11 15.58
N PHE A 22 8.36 -27.23 15.87
CA PHE A 22 9.40 -27.50 14.89
C PHE A 22 9.11 -28.86 14.26
N TYR A 23 8.88 -28.82 12.94
CA TYR A 23 9.17 -29.81 11.92
C TYR A 23 9.33 -31.26 12.38
N HIS A 24 8.46 -32.13 11.87
CA HIS A 24 8.72 -33.55 11.77
C HIS A 24 10.10 -33.77 11.11
N ARG A 25 11.13 -33.98 11.94
CA ARG A 25 12.42 -34.52 11.52
C ARG A 25 12.22 -35.98 11.19
N GLY A 26 12.06 -36.26 9.90
CA GLY A 26 11.91 -37.60 9.37
C GLY A 26 12.94 -37.98 8.32
N TRP A 27 14.13 -37.36 8.24
CA TRP A 27 15.05 -37.65 7.13
C TRP A 27 16.52 -37.59 7.55
N LEU A 28 17.03 -38.74 7.99
CA LEU A 28 18.45 -39.08 8.03
C LEU A 28 18.67 -40.23 7.04
N ARG A 29 18.45 -39.97 5.75
CA ARG A 29 19.07 -40.74 4.67
C ARG A 29 20.28 -39.94 4.18
N LEU A 30 21.43 -40.21 4.78
CA LEU A 30 22.73 -39.86 4.25
C LEU A 30 22.94 -40.65 2.95
N LEU A 31 22.46 -40.13 1.82
CA LEU A 31 22.96 -40.58 0.53
C LEU A 31 24.41 -40.07 0.44
N LYS A 32 25.36 -41.00 0.32
CA LYS A 32 26.76 -40.65 0.10
C LYS A 32 26.90 -40.06 -1.30
N GLU A 33 27.73 -39.05 -1.45
CA GLU A 33 28.08 -38.47 -2.75
C GLU A 33 28.56 -39.57 -3.71
N GLY A 34 27.79 -39.83 -4.76
CA GLY A 34 28.19 -40.70 -5.87
C GLY A 34 27.33 -41.93 -6.18
N ASP A 35 26.26 -42.21 -5.43
CA ASP A 35 25.33 -43.30 -5.80
C ASP A 35 24.33 -42.80 -6.85
N SER A 36 24.49 -43.25 -8.10
CA SER A 36 23.49 -43.06 -9.15
C SER A 36 22.17 -43.70 -8.72
N CYS A 37 21.05 -43.02 -8.98
CA CYS A 37 19.73 -43.58 -8.72
C CYS A 37 19.57 -45.00 -9.28
N GLY A 38 19.15 -45.94 -8.42
CA GLY A 38 18.85 -47.32 -8.82
C GLY A 38 17.51 -47.43 -9.56
N GLU A 39 17.12 -48.66 -9.92
CA GLU A 39 15.80 -48.91 -10.52
C GLU A 39 14.66 -48.45 -9.59
N CYS A 40 13.66 -47.78 -10.17
CA CYS A 40 12.52 -47.27 -9.42
C CYS A 40 11.63 -48.42 -8.92
N ARG A 41 11.60 -48.58 -7.59
CA ARG A 41 10.79 -49.57 -6.90
C ARG A 41 9.68 -48.91 -6.10
N LEU A 42 8.50 -48.84 -6.70
CA LEU A 42 7.32 -48.18 -6.14
C LEU A 42 6.85 -48.79 -4.80
N ASP A 43 7.14 -50.06 -4.56
CA ASP A 43 6.85 -50.76 -3.31
C ASP A 43 7.67 -50.26 -2.12
N MET A 44 8.80 -49.60 -2.38
CA MET A 44 9.67 -49.03 -1.36
C MET A 44 9.36 -47.55 -1.07
N CYS A 45 8.45 -46.94 -1.82
CA CYS A 45 8.12 -45.54 -1.64
C CYS A 45 7.27 -45.31 -0.39
N PRO A 46 7.54 -44.25 0.38
CA PRO A 46 6.66 -43.87 1.48
C PRO A 46 5.28 -43.50 0.93
N ALA A 47 4.25 -43.68 1.75
CA ALA A 47 2.92 -43.21 1.40
C ALA A 47 2.95 -41.68 1.21
N ALA A 48 2.42 -41.19 0.09
CA ALA A 48 2.34 -39.76 -0.17
C ALA A 48 1.48 -39.08 0.92
N PRO A 49 1.89 -37.90 1.42
CA PRO A 49 1.09 -37.16 2.39
C PRO A 49 -0.31 -36.86 1.86
N SER A 50 -1.31 -36.86 2.73
CA SER A 50 -2.71 -36.64 2.35
C SER A 50 -3.01 -35.21 1.88
N SER A 51 -2.08 -34.26 2.12
CA SER A 51 -2.22 -32.86 1.75
C SER A 51 -0.84 -32.29 1.41
N CYS A 52 -0.64 -31.93 0.15
CA CYS A 52 0.58 -31.28 -0.31
C CYS A 52 0.23 -29.88 -0.86
N PRO A 53 0.49 -28.79 -0.11
CA PRO A 53 0.09 -27.44 -0.49
C PRO A 53 0.69 -26.97 -1.83
N ALA A 54 1.86 -27.44 -2.24
CA ALA A 54 2.42 -27.12 -3.56
C ALA A 54 2.22 -28.23 -4.62
N GLY A 55 1.31 -29.17 -4.35
CA GLY A 55 1.14 -30.37 -5.14
C GLY A 55 2.21 -31.43 -4.85
N VAL A 56 2.16 -32.51 -5.63
CA VAL A 56 3.05 -33.67 -5.48
C VAL A 56 4.13 -33.59 -6.56
N VAL A 57 5.38 -33.76 -6.14
CA VAL A 57 6.56 -33.86 -6.99
C VAL A 57 7.17 -35.25 -6.87
N LEU A 58 8.10 -35.57 -7.76
CA LEU A 58 8.89 -36.80 -7.63
C LEU A 58 10.16 -36.51 -6.84
N ASP A 59 10.67 -37.52 -6.15
CA ASP A 59 11.96 -37.49 -5.46
C ASP A 59 13.12 -37.19 -6.43
N GLU A 60 14.34 -37.08 -5.91
CA GLU A 60 15.51 -36.78 -6.73
C GLU A 60 15.76 -37.81 -7.84
N CYS A 61 15.34 -39.05 -7.61
CA CYS A 61 15.47 -40.16 -8.55
C CYS A 61 14.29 -40.29 -9.52
N GLY A 62 13.29 -39.42 -9.44
CA GLY A 62 12.10 -39.47 -10.29
C GLY A 62 11.18 -40.66 -9.99
N CYS A 63 11.25 -41.24 -8.79
CA CYS A 63 10.55 -42.47 -8.44
C CYS A 63 9.40 -42.25 -7.47
N CYS A 64 9.71 -41.85 -6.23
CA CYS A 64 8.72 -41.72 -5.17
C CYS A 64 8.01 -40.36 -5.21
N LYS A 65 6.75 -40.36 -4.77
CA LYS A 65 5.93 -39.15 -4.68
C LYS A 65 6.18 -38.44 -3.35
N GLU A 66 6.56 -37.17 -3.42
CA GLU A 66 6.81 -36.30 -2.27
C GLU A 66 6.00 -34.99 -2.40
N CYS A 67 5.79 -34.27 -1.30
CA CYS A 67 5.20 -32.94 -1.42
C CYS A 67 6.24 -31.96 -1.97
N GLY A 68 5.83 -31.15 -2.94
CA GLY A 68 6.65 -30.02 -3.37
C GLY A 68 6.71 -28.94 -2.29
N ASN A 69 7.83 -28.22 -2.27
CA ASN A 69 8.00 -27.03 -1.44
C ASN A 69 7.17 -25.87 -2.00
N VAL A 70 6.54 -25.10 -1.10
CA VAL A 70 5.76 -23.89 -1.46
C VAL A 70 6.66 -22.69 -1.71
N GLU A 71 6.09 -21.63 -2.28
CA GLU A 71 6.78 -20.35 -2.47
C GLU A 71 7.40 -19.82 -1.17
N GLY A 72 8.69 -19.47 -1.22
CA GLY A 72 9.49 -18.97 -0.09
C GLY A 72 10.16 -20.05 0.78
N GLN A 73 9.88 -21.33 0.56
CA GLN A 73 10.62 -22.41 1.22
C GLN A 73 11.98 -22.64 0.56
N ILE A 74 12.97 -23.00 1.38
CA ILE A 74 14.30 -23.36 0.91
C ILE A 74 14.17 -24.58 -0.01
N CYS A 75 14.93 -24.56 -1.10
CA CYS A 75 15.01 -25.64 -2.05
C CYS A 75 16.47 -25.90 -2.39
N ASP A 76 16.73 -26.96 -3.14
CA ASP A 76 18.07 -27.20 -3.64
C ASP A 76 18.14 -27.11 -5.17
N PRO A 77 18.88 -26.15 -5.74
CA PRO A 77 19.03 -26.02 -7.18
C PRO A 77 19.86 -27.16 -7.79
N ASP A 78 20.76 -27.77 -7.01
CA ASP A 78 21.68 -28.80 -7.49
C ASP A 78 21.21 -30.24 -7.21
N GLY A 79 20.15 -30.42 -6.41
CA GLY A 79 19.64 -31.72 -5.95
C GLY A 79 20.51 -32.44 -4.91
N LYS A 80 21.73 -31.97 -4.65
CA LYS A 80 22.74 -32.57 -3.75
C LYS A 80 22.44 -32.46 -2.26
N GLN A 81 21.57 -31.56 -1.85
CA GLN A 81 21.21 -31.24 -0.48
C GLN A 81 19.75 -31.63 -0.19
N PRO A 82 19.44 -32.05 1.05
CA PRO A 82 18.13 -32.59 1.42
C PRO A 82 17.01 -31.54 1.54
N SER A 83 17.09 -30.43 0.82
CA SER A 83 16.17 -29.29 0.94
C SER A 83 14.85 -29.48 0.17
N GLY A 84 14.71 -30.55 -0.62
CA GLY A 84 13.49 -30.86 -1.37
C GLY A 84 13.32 -30.05 -2.66
N ARG A 85 12.35 -30.45 -3.49
CA ARG A 85 12.04 -29.84 -4.79
C ARG A 85 10.84 -28.90 -4.70
N CYS A 86 10.86 -27.83 -5.48
CA CYS A 86 9.74 -26.91 -5.58
C CYS A 86 8.52 -27.55 -6.26
N GLY A 87 7.33 -27.15 -5.82
CA GLY A 87 6.07 -27.61 -6.41
C GLY A 87 5.82 -27.09 -7.83
N GLU A 88 4.63 -27.40 -8.35
CA GLU A 88 4.26 -27.06 -9.72
C GLU A 88 4.21 -25.54 -9.97
N GLY A 89 4.91 -25.09 -11.02
CA GLY A 89 4.99 -23.68 -11.41
C GLY A 89 5.90 -22.82 -10.54
N LEU A 90 6.72 -23.47 -9.69
CA LEU A 90 7.76 -22.83 -8.90
C LEU A 90 9.14 -23.23 -9.43
N GLU A 91 10.10 -22.30 -9.36
CA GLU A 91 11.51 -22.55 -9.66
C GLU A 91 12.38 -22.33 -8.42
N CYS A 92 13.45 -23.11 -8.30
CA CYS A 92 14.42 -22.93 -7.22
C CYS A 92 15.46 -21.90 -7.63
N GLY A 93 15.50 -20.76 -6.94
CA GLY A 93 16.46 -19.70 -7.26
C GLY A 93 16.87 -18.89 -6.04
N LYS A 94 17.92 -18.07 -6.22
CA LYS A 94 18.43 -17.17 -5.18
C LYS A 94 17.86 -15.79 -5.38
N ASP A 95 17.13 -15.29 -4.39
CA ASP A 95 16.81 -13.87 -4.32
C ASP A 95 18.07 -13.11 -3.90
N SER A 96 18.58 -12.24 -4.78
CA SER A 96 19.79 -11.45 -4.54
C SER A 96 19.67 -10.48 -3.36
N SER A 97 18.47 -10.29 -2.82
CA SER A 97 18.16 -9.22 -1.87
C SER A 97 17.84 -9.68 -0.44
N ARG A 98 17.55 -10.97 -0.16
CA ARG A 98 16.95 -11.36 1.12
C ARG A 98 17.57 -12.56 1.85
N THR A 99 18.21 -13.53 1.18
CA THR A 99 18.87 -14.68 1.86
C THR A 99 19.99 -15.31 1.02
N PRO A 100 21.06 -15.86 1.63
CA PRO A 100 22.10 -16.62 0.91
C PRO A 100 21.63 -17.98 0.38
N GLU A 101 20.55 -18.53 0.94
CA GLU A 101 20.00 -19.84 0.57
C GLU A 101 18.94 -19.73 -0.54
N PRO A 102 18.95 -20.65 -1.51
CA PRO A 102 17.97 -20.68 -2.60
C PRO A 102 16.57 -21.09 -2.10
N GLN A 103 15.53 -20.45 -2.66
CA GLN A 103 14.14 -20.65 -2.29
C GLN A 103 13.25 -20.86 -3.52
N CYS A 104 12.10 -21.49 -3.33
CA CYS A 104 11.10 -21.66 -4.36
C CYS A 104 10.42 -20.32 -4.67
N MET A 105 10.46 -19.89 -5.93
CA MET A 105 9.87 -18.66 -6.44
C MET A 105 8.82 -18.98 -7.51
N CYS A 106 7.70 -18.26 -7.52
CA CYS A 106 6.68 -18.48 -8.53
C CYS A 106 7.14 -17.99 -9.91
N LEU A 107 6.99 -18.85 -10.92
CA LEU A 107 7.28 -18.49 -12.32
C LEU A 107 6.31 -17.43 -12.88
N SER A 108 5.11 -17.35 -12.29
CA SER A 108 4.09 -16.36 -12.64
C SER A 108 4.04 -15.32 -11.52
N GLY A 109 4.64 -14.14 -11.71
CA GLY A 109 4.61 -13.06 -10.70
C GLY A 109 3.38 -12.16 -10.77
N GLU A 110 2.43 -12.45 -11.65
CA GLU A 110 1.27 -11.60 -11.90
C GLU A 110 0.05 -12.03 -11.09
N THR A 111 -0.75 -11.05 -10.65
CA THR A 111 -1.99 -11.30 -9.89
C THR A 111 -3.03 -12.00 -10.75
N VAL A 112 -3.85 -12.84 -10.13
CA VAL A 112 -4.92 -13.59 -10.81
C VAL A 112 -6.23 -13.54 -10.02
N CYS A 113 -7.35 -13.58 -10.73
CA CYS A 113 -8.67 -13.70 -10.13
C CYS A 113 -9.09 -15.17 -10.11
N GLY A 114 -9.36 -15.70 -8.92
CA GLY A 114 -9.85 -17.06 -8.75
C GLY A 114 -11.32 -17.21 -9.14
N SER A 115 -11.72 -18.45 -9.43
CA SER A 115 -13.13 -18.83 -9.62
C SER A 115 -13.99 -18.56 -8.38
N ASP A 116 -13.38 -18.43 -7.20
CA ASP A 116 -13.99 -18.03 -5.93
C ASP A 116 -14.15 -16.50 -5.76
N SER A 117 -13.84 -15.72 -6.81
CA SER A 117 -13.86 -14.25 -6.80
C SER A 117 -12.89 -13.61 -5.82
N ARG A 118 -11.82 -14.33 -5.42
CA ARG A 118 -10.71 -13.76 -4.67
C ARG A 118 -9.54 -13.45 -5.59
N THR A 119 -8.90 -12.32 -5.33
CA THR A 119 -7.64 -11.97 -5.98
C THR A 119 -6.49 -12.67 -5.27
N TYR A 120 -5.67 -13.40 -6.01
CA TYR A 120 -4.44 -14.01 -5.54
C TYR A 120 -3.24 -13.20 -6.04
N GLU A 121 -2.20 -13.11 -5.22
CA GLU A 121 -0.96 -12.39 -5.56
C GLU A 121 -0.31 -12.93 -6.82
N ASN A 122 -0.37 -14.25 -6.98
CA ASN A 122 0.10 -14.98 -8.14
C ASN A 122 -0.64 -16.32 -8.31
N GLU A 123 -0.37 -17.00 -9.42
CA GLU A 123 -0.97 -18.30 -9.72
C GLU A 123 -0.54 -19.41 -8.74
N CYS A 124 0.68 -19.34 -8.20
CA CYS A 124 1.16 -20.32 -7.21
C CYS A 124 0.37 -20.26 -5.90
N ARG A 125 0.01 -19.05 -5.43
CA ARG A 125 -0.88 -18.85 -4.28
C ARG A 125 -2.29 -19.37 -4.52
N LEU A 126 -2.80 -19.24 -5.76
CA LEU A 126 -4.09 -19.82 -6.13
C LEU A 126 -4.02 -21.35 -6.11
N ARG A 127 -2.99 -21.96 -6.69
CA ARG A 127 -2.79 -23.42 -6.63
C ARG A 127 -2.63 -23.91 -5.19
N GLU A 128 -1.90 -23.18 -4.36
CA GLU A 128 -1.72 -23.51 -2.95
C GLU A 128 -3.06 -23.61 -2.22
N ALA A 129 -3.96 -22.64 -2.44
CA ALA A 129 -5.31 -22.68 -1.89
C ALA A 129 -6.15 -23.84 -2.47
N SER A 130 -5.98 -24.17 -3.75
CA SER A 130 -6.65 -25.30 -4.40
C SER A 130 -6.25 -26.63 -3.76
N TYR A 131 -4.95 -26.86 -3.59
CA TYR A 131 -4.40 -28.05 -2.92
C TYR A 131 -4.74 -28.11 -1.43
N GLY A 132 -4.90 -26.95 -0.77
CA GLY A 132 -5.34 -26.84 0.63
C GLY A 132 -6.82 -27.16 0.89
N GLY A 133 -7.57 -27.57 -0.14
CA GLY A 133 -8.96 -28.02 0.00
C GLY A 133 -10.01 -27.11 -0.65
N ALA A 134 -9.62 -26.05 -1.35
CA ALA A 134 -10.55 -25.28 -2.18
C ALA A 134 -10.86 -26.02 -3.49
N ALA A 135 -11.83 -26.94 -3.43
CA ALA A 135 -12.22 -27.74 -4.59
C ALA A 135 -12.68 -26.88 -5.78
N ASN A 136 -12.26 -27.24 -6.99
CA ASN A 136 -12.56 -26.54 -8.26
C ASN A 136 -12.08 -25.08 -8.33
N LEU A 137 -11.06 -24.73 -7.55
CA LEU A 137 -10.41 -23.43 -7.67
C LEU A 137 -9.53 -23.39 -8.92
N SER A 138 -9.79 -22.42 -9.80
CA SER A 138 -9.05 -22.20 -11.05
C SER A 138 -8.93 -20.71 -11.33
N VAL A 139 -8.03 -20.34 -12.23
CA VAL A 139 -7.90 -18.96 -12.71
C VAL A 139 -9.12 -18.63 -13.58
N LYS A 140 -9.92 -17.65 -13.15
CA LYS A 140 -11.05 -17.11 -13.90
C LYS A 140 -10.61 -16.04 -14.88
N GLN A 141 -9.68 -15.18 -14.47
CA GLN A 141 -9.18 -14.05 -15.26
C GLN A 141 -7.77 -13.65 -14.79
N GLN A 142 -6.96 -13.16 -15.72
CA GLN A 142 -5.67 -12.53 -15.43
C GLN A 142 -5.86 -11.14 -14.80
N GLY A 143 -5.03 -10.81 -13.80
CA GLY A 143 -5.19 -9.61 -12.99
C GLY A 143 -6.12 -9.81 -11.79
N PRO A 144 -6.36 -8.76 -10.99
CA PRO A 144 -7.22 -8.86 -9.83
C PRO A 144 -8.69 -9.11 -10.22
N CYS A 145 -9.49 -9.59 -9.27
CA CYS A 145 -10.93 -9.68 -9.47
C CYS A 145 -11.54 -8.30 -9.66
N SER A 146 -12.57 -8.23 -10.51
CA SER A 146 -13.26 -6.98 -10.78
C SER A 146 -13.95 -6.42 -9.54
N THR A 147 -13.76 -5.13 -9.30
CA THR A 147 -14.31 -4.40 -8.15
C THR A 147 -15.06 -3.16 -8.61
N VAL A 148 -16.04 -2.76 -7.82
CA VAL A 148 -16.66 -1.43 -7.95
C VAL A 148 -15.65 -0.35 -7.51
N PRO A 149 -15.82 0.92 -7.95
CA PRO A 149 -14.95 2.00 -7.52
C PRO A 149 -15.06 2.23 -6.01
N LEU A 150 -13.92 2.26 -5.33
CA LEU A 150 -13.80 2.58 -3.92
C LEU A 150 -13.01 3.87 -3.76
N ILE A 151 -13.62 4.88 -3.12
CA ILE A 151 -12.94 6.14 -2.82
C ILE A 151 -12.06 5.91 -1.59
N SER A 152 -10.76 5.69 -1.80
CA SER A 152 -9.77 5.50 -0.74
C SER A 152 -9.43 6.80 -0.03
N ARG A 153 -9.52 7.94 -0.73
CA ARG A 153 -9.34 9.26 -0.14
C ARG A 153 -10.35 10.25 -0.69
N ALA A 154 -11.30 10.64 0.15
CA ALA A 154 -12.30 11.64 -0.19
C ALA A 154 -11.70 13.07 -0.20
N PRO A 155 -12.29 14.01 -0.96
CA PRO A 155 -11.97 15.42 -0.80
C PRO A 155 -12.34 15.91 0.59
N ARG A 156 -11.63 16.96 1.03
CA ARG A 156 -11.84 17.59 2.33
C ARG A 156 -12.45 18.97 2.14
N ASP A 157 -13.27 19.37 3.11
CA ASP A 157 -13.82 20.71 3.17
C ASP A 157 -12.70 21.76 3.24
N LEU A 158 -12.90 22.87 2.55
CA LEU A 158 -11.94 23.97 2.47
C LEU A 158 -12.63 25.29 2.83
N GLN A 159 -11.89 26.15 3.52
CA GLN A 159 -12.27 27.53 3.76
C GLN A 159 -11.09 28.41 3.37
N ASN A 160 -11.31 29.37 2.46
CA ASN A 160 -10.26 30.25 1.99
C ASN A 160 -10.79 31.65 1.68
N PHE A 161 -9.87 32.59 1.46
CA PHE A 161 -10.20 33.96 1.07
C PHE A 161 -10.36 34.09 -0.44
N THR A 162 -11.10 35.10 -0.85
CA THR A 162 -11.18 35.54 -2.25
C THR A 162 -9.81 35.81 -2.84
N GLY A 163 -9.62 35.46 -4.11
CA GLY A 163 -8.36 35.61 -4.84
C GLY A 163 -7.34 34.48 -4.64
N ASN A 164 -7.53 33.59 -3.67
CA ASN A 164 -6.63 32.47 -3.43
C ASN A 164 -6.91 31.29 -4.37
N ASP A 165 -5.88 30.50 -4.66
CA ASP A 165 -6.01 29.24 -5.39
C ASP A 165 -6.31 28.09 -4.42
N ILE A 166 -7.19 27.17 -4.81
CA ILE A 166 -7.52 25.98 -4.01
C ILE A 166 -7.52 24.72 -4.87
N VAL A 167 -7.29 23.57 -4.22
CA VAL A 167 -7.28 22.26 -4.86
C VAL A 167 -8.04 21.24 -4.00
N PHE A 168 -9.02 20.57 -4.59
CA PHE A 168 -9.60 19.35 -4.05
C PHE A 168 -8.89 18.12 -4.61
N GLY A 169 -8.68 17.10 -3.78
CA GLY A 169 -8.10 15.81 -4.20
C GLY A 169 -9.07 14.65 -3.92
N CYS A 170 -9.10 13.67 -4.80
CA CYS A 170 -9.91 12.45 -4.68
C CYS A 170 -9.09 11.26 -5.18
N GLU A 171 -8.90 10.24 -4.34
CA GLU A 171 -8.20 9.00 -4.69
C GLU A 171 -9.20 7.84 -4.72
N VAL A 172 -9.14 7.04 -5.77
CA VAL A 172 -10.09 5.94 -6.03
C VAL A 172 -9.31 4.69 -6.44
N SER A 173 -9.72 3.52 -5.95
CA SER A 173 -9.25 2.22 -6.42
C SER A 173 -10.38 1.43 -7.06
N ALA A 174 -10.12 0.82 -8.22
CA ALA A 174 -11.11 0.00 -8.93
C ALA A 174 -10.42 -0.93 -9.94
N TYR A 175 -10.98 -2.10 -10.18
CA TYR A 175 -10.59 -2.94 -11.30
C TYR A 175 -11.79 -3.38 -12.14
N PRO A 176 -11.81 -3.12 -13.46
CA PRO A 176 -10.92 -2.23 -14.20
C PRO A 176 -10.94 -0.79 -13.67
N MET A 177 -9.91 -0.01 -14.03
CA MET A 177 -9.80 1.40 -13.65
C MET A 177 -11.08 2.16 -13.99
N ALA A 178 -11.53 2.98 -13.04
CA ALA A 178 -12.75 3.76 -13.18
C ALA A 178 -12.51 5.08 -13.92
N HIS A 179 -13.57 5.65 -14.48
CA HIS A 179 -13.59 7.06 -14.83
C HIS A 179 -13.78 7.89 -13.56
N LEU A 180 -13.13 9.05 -13.50
CA LEU A 180 -13.25 10.02 -12.40
C LEU A 180 -13.57 11.39 -13.00
N GLY A 181 -14.60 12.04 -12.48
CA GLY A 181 -14.98 13.40 -12.85
C GLY A 181 -15.46 14.21 -11.65
N TRP A 182 -15.48 15.53 -11.80
CA TRP A 182 -15.94 16.44 -10.76
C TRP A 182 -17.22 17.15 -11.17
N ARG A 183 -18.11 17.37 -10.21
CA ARG A 183 -19.33 18.15 -10.38
C ARG A 183 -19.47 19.15 -9.27
N LYS A 184 -20.05 20.31 -9.56
CA LYS A 184 -20.51 21.27 -8.55
C LYS A 184 -22.01 21.06 -8.33
N LYS A 185 -22.45 20.96 -7.08
CA LYS A 185 -23.87 20.80 -6.75
C LYS A 185 -24.71 21.91 -7.39
N GLY A 186 -25.75 21.53 -8.13
CA GLY A 186 -26.62 22.46 -8.87
C GLY A 186 -26.17 22.76 -10.31
N LYS A 187 -25.01 22.26 -10.76
CA LYS A 187 -24.62 22.21 -12.17
C LYS A 187 -24.72 20.76 -12.67
N GLU A 188 -25.40 20.54 -13.80
CA GLU A 188 -25.55 19.21 -14.42
C GLU A 188 -24.28 18.76 -15.19
N THR A 189 -23.45 19.72 -15.61
CA THR A 189 -22.23 19.46 -16.37
C THR A 189 -21.06 19.08 -15.46
N PHE A 190 -20.19 18.21 -15.98
CA PHE A 190 -18.91 17.93 -15.33
C PHE A 190 -17.97 19.12 -15.49
N LEU A 191 -17.16 19.38 -14.46
CA LEU A 191 -16.09 20.36 -14.48
C LEU A 191 -14.92 19.87 -15.37
N PRO A 192 -14.15 20.78 -15.99
CA PRO A 192 -14.22 22.25 -15.86
C PRO A 192 -15.38 22.91 -16.62
N GLY A 193 -16.03 22.20 -17.55
CA GLY A 193 -17.05 22.80 -18.42
C GLY A 193 -16.46 23.94 -19.26
N ASP A 194 -17.14 25.09 -19.28
CA ASP A 194 -16.69 26.31 -19.97
C ASP A 194 -15.99 27.31 -19.03
N ASP A 195 -15.60 26.87 -17.84
CA ASP A 195 -15.09 27.75 -16.78
C ASP A 195 -13.55 27.86 -16.82
N ALA A 196 -13.03 29.01 -17.26
CA ALA A 196 -11.61 29.17 -17.58
C ALA A 196 -10.67 29.17 -16.37
N HIS A 197 -11.17 29.52 -15.17
CA HIS A 197 -10.35 29.49 -13.94
C HIS A 197 -10.42 28.14 -13.21
N ILE A 198 -11.20 27.16 -13.71
CA ILE A 198 -11.27 25.81 -13.17
C ILE A 198 -10.46 24.86 -14.05
N SER A 199 -9.67 23.99 -13.42
CA SER A 199 -9.01 22.88 -14.12
C SER A 199 -9.17 21.56 -13.38
N VAL A 200 -9.31 20.48 -14.14
CA VAL A 200 -9.40 19.12 -13.62
C VAL A 200 -8.25 18.29 -14.20
N GLN A 201 -7.51 17.62 -13.34
CA GLN A 201 -6.45 16.69 -13.73
C GLN A 201 -6.75 15.31 -13.13
N VAL A 202 -6.59 14.26 -13.93
CA VAL A 202 -6.72 12.87 -13.47
C VAL A 202 -5.49 12.10 -13.93
N ARG A 203 -4.83 11.42 -12.99
CA ARG A 203 -3.63 10.60 -13.25
C ARG A 203 -3.78 9.24 -12.56
N GLY A 204 -2.87 8.31 -12.87
CA GLY A 204 -2.72 7.08 -12.09
C GLY A 204 -2.45 7.42 -10.62
N GLY A 205 -3.05 6.64 -9.72
CA GLY A 205 -2.90 6.80 -8.28
C GLY A 205 -1.60 6.18 -7.74
N PRO A 206 -1.30 6.36 -6.45
CA PRO A 206 -0.11 5.81 -5.81
C PRO A 206 -0.12 4.27 -5.71
N GLN A 207 -1.30 3.66 -5.82
CA GLN A 207 -1.48 2.20 -5.78
C GLN A 207 -1.79 1.66 -7.18
N ARG A 208 -1.45 0.39 -7.43
CA ARG A 208 -1.82 -0.29 -8.68
C ARG A 208 -3.34 -0.25 -8.86
N TYR A 209 -3.80 0.03 -10.08
CA TYR A 209 -5.23 0.19 -10.40
C TYR A 209 -5.93 1.32 -9.63
N GLY A 210 -5.16 2.21 -9.02
CA GLY A 210 -5.64 3.45 -8.44
C GLY A 210 -5.67 4.59 -9.45
N ILE A 211 -6.55 5.56 -9.22
CA ILE A 211 -6.61 6.83 -9.94
C ILE A 211 -6.70 7.97 -8.92
N THR A 212 -6.05 9.08 -9.21
CA THR A 212 -6.14 10.30 -8.41
C THR A 212 -6.62 11.44 -9.29
N GLY A 213 -7.66 12.14 -8.83
CA GLY A 213 -8.22 13.31 -9.47
C GLY A 213 -8.01 14.56 -8.62
N TRP A 214 -7.61 15.65 -9.26
CA TRP A 214 -7.48 16.97 -8.66
C TRP A 214 -8.40 17.95 -9.38
N LEU A 215 -9.12 18.75 -8.60
CA LEU A 215 -9.91 19.88 -9.08
C LEU A 215 -9.28 21.15 -8.52
N GLN A 216 -8.74 22.00 -9.39
CA GLN A 216 -8.16 23.28 -9.03
C GLN A 216 -9.09 24.42 -9.44
N ILE A 217 -9.26 25.40 -8.56
CA ILE A 217 -9.96 26.66 -8.84
C ILE A 217 -8.96 27.78 -8.58
N GLN A 218 -8.68 28.58 -9.61
CA GLN A 218 -7.76 29.71 -9.55
C GLN A 218 -8.51 31.00 -9.20
N GLY A 219 -7.93 31.82 -8.34
CA GLY A 219 -8.50 33.10 -7.96
C GLY A 219 -9.94 32.99 -7.45
N VAL A 220 -10.15 32.18 -6.41
CA VAL A 220 -11.49 31.82 -5.89
C VAL A 220 -12.33 33.08 -5.62
N THR A 221 -13.59 33.03 -6.05
CA THR A 221 -14.58 34.10 -5.91
C THR A 221 -15.75 33.63 -5.05
N LYS A 222 -16.60 34.55 -4.60
CA LYS A 222 -17.78 34.19 -3.79
C LYS A 222 -18.76 33.26 -4.53
N SER A 223 -18.84 33.34 -5.86
CA SER A 223 -19.64 32.43 -6.68
C SER A 223 -19.12 31.00 -6.71
N ASP A 224 -17.86 30.77 -6.34
CA ASP A 224 -17.26 29.44 -6.29
C ASP A 224 -17.63 28.66 -5.04
N GLU A 225 -18.15 29.35 -4.02
CA GLU A 225 -18.73 28.74 -2.83
C GLU A 225 -19.76 27.67 -3.20
N GLY A 226 -19.74 26.54 -2.50
CA GLY A 226 -20.64 25.43 -2.76
C GLY A 226 -20.03 24.07 -2.47
N VAL A 227 -20.76 23.02 -2.87
CA VAL A 227 -20.38 21.63 -2.66
C VAL A 227 -19.85 21.04 -3.97
N TYR A 228 -18.66 20.46 -3.89
CA TYR A 228 -17.98 19.79 -5.01
C TYR A 228 -17.98 18.29 -4.76
N THR A 229 -18.39 17.53 -5.78
CA THR A 229 -18.52 16.07 -5.71
C THR A 229 -17.56 15.43 -6.69
N CYS A 230 -16.67 14.59 -6.17
CA CYS A 230 -15.92 13.62 -6.96
C CYS A 230 -16.86 12.45 -7.28
N TYR A 231 -17.12 12.22 -8.55
CA TYR A 231 -17.95 11.12 -9.05
C TYR A 231 -17.07 10.14 -9.83
N THR A 232 -17.19 8.85 -9.51
CA THR A 232 -16.41 7.81 -10.16
C THR A 232 -17.27 6.61 -10.56
N ARG A 233 -16.96 5.99 -11.71
CA ARG A 233 -17.75 4.90 -12.29
C ARG A 233 -16.88 3.95 -13.10
N ASN A 234 -17.15 2.66 -13.00
CA ASN A 234 -16.69 1.65 -13.94
C ASN A 234 -17.86 0.75 -14.40
N ALA A 235 -17.56 -0.35 -15.09
CA ALA A 235 -18.57 -1.28 -15.60
C ALA A 235 -19.36 -2.01 -14.49
N TYR A 236 -18.87 -2.02 -13.25
CA TYR A 236 -19.43 -2.77 -12.13
C TYR A 236 -20.18 -1.90 -11.13
N GLY A 237 -19.93 -0.59 -11.11
CA GLY A 237 -20.62 0.32 -10.21
C GLY A 237 -20.11 1.74 -10.25
N GLU A 238 -20.59 2.53 -9.29
CA GLU A 238 -20.28 3.94 -9.11
C GLU A 238 -20.10 4.28 -7.63
N ALA A 239 -19.32 5.33 -7.37
CA ALA A 239 -19.14 5.90 -6.04
C ALA A 239 -18.99 7.41 -6.12
N TYR A 240 -19.28 8.09 -5.02
CA TYR A 240 -19.18 9.55 -4.93
C TYR A 240 -18.76 10.00 -3.54
N ALA A 241 -18.00 11.09 -3.48
CA ALA A 241 -17.64 11.77 -2.25
C ALA A 241 -17.66 13.28 -2.48
N SER A 242 -18.06 14.05 -1.47
CA SER A 242 -18.26 15.49 -1.59
C SER A 242 -17.49 16.27 -0.54
N ALA A 243 -17.15 17.51 -0.86
CA ALA A 243 -16.56 18.49 0.03
C ALA A 243 -17.16 19.88 -0.19
N SER A 244 -17.22 20.69 0.86
CA SER A 244 -17.71 22.06 0.84
C SER A 244 -16.56 23.06 0.71
N LEU A 245 -16.70 24.03 -0.19
CA LEU A 245 -15.85 25.23 -0.26
C LEU A 245 -16.59 26.39 0.40
N ARG A 246 -15.96 27.05 1.37
CA ARG A 246 -16.43 28.32 1.96
C ARG A 246 -15.46 29.45 1.61
N VAL A 247 -16.00 30.57 1.11
CA VAL A 247 -15.19 31.70 0.64
C VAL A 247 -15.43 32.93 1.51
N ILE A 248 -14.34 33.53 1.99
CA ILE A 248 -14.35 34.75 2.80
C ILE A 248 -13.89 35.93 1.94
N ASP A 249 -14.69 37.00 1.89
CA ASP A 249 -14.32 38.23 1.19
C ASP A 249 -13.24 38.98 1.99
N GLN A 250 -12.08 39.26 1.38
CA GLN A 250 -10.96 39.95 2.04
C GLN A 250 -11.36 41.37 2.51
N ASP A 251 -12.20 42.06 1.73
CA ASP A 251 -12.65 43.44 1.99
C ASP A 251 -13.50 43.56 3.28
N VAL A 252 -14.27 42.53 3.62
CA VAL A 252 -15.12 42.53 4.82
C VAL A 252 -14.28 42.32 6.08
N THR A 253 -13.26 41.45 6.02
CA THR A 253 -12.37 41.22 7.16
C THR A 253 -11.43 42.38 7.48
N SER A 254 -10.93 43.09 6.45
CA SER A 254 -10.13 44.31 6.63
C SER A 254 -10.97 45.44 7.26
N SER A 255 -12.25 45.53 6.88
CA SER A 255 -13.20 46.48 7.47
C SER A 255 -13.54 46.14 8.93
N MET A 256 -13.72 44.85 9.26
CA MET A 256 -13.97 44.40 10.63
C MET A 256 -12.77 44.59 11.57
N MET A 257 -11.54 44.49 11.05
CA MET A 257 -10.31 44.81 11.81
C MET A 257 -10.13 46.32 11.99
N LYS A 258 -10.55 47.14 11.03
CA LYS A 258 -10.57 48.61 11.16
C LYS A 258 -11.64 49.14 12.13
N VAL A 259 -12.76 48.43 12.32
CA VAL A 259 -13.83 48.82 13.26
C VAL A 259 -13.39 48.72 14.74
N ARG A 260 -12.36 47.93 15.06
CA ARG A 260 -11.81 47.83 16.43
C ARG A 260 -10.79 48.93 16.79
N VAL A 261 -10.35 49.73 15.82
CA VAL A 261 -9.50 50.91 16.04
C VAL A 261 -10.29 52.15 15.64
N GLY A 262 -11.39 52.38 16.35
CA GLY A 262 -12.34 53.42 16.00
C GLY A 262 -13.21 53.85 17.16
N SER A 263 -12.64 54.05 18.34
CA SER A 263 -13.22 54.90 19.40
C SER A 263 -12.23 55.07 20.56
N GLN A 264 -11.38 56.10 20.47
CA GLN A 264 -11.20 57.12 21.53
C GLN A 264 -10.11 58.09 21.08
N THR A 265 -10.52 59.32 20.77
CA THR A 265 -9.62 60.47 20.67
C THR A 265 -9.61 61.21 22.00
N SER A 266 -8.43 61.44 22.58
CA SER A 266 -8.15 62.73 23.23
C SER A 266 -6.64 63.01 23.22
N ASN A 267 -6.28 64.08 22.51
CA ASN A 267 -5.09 64.93 22.66
C ASN A 267 -4.12 64.59 23.78
N TYR A 268 -2.84 64.35 23.44
CA TYR A 268 -1.69 64.93 24.16
C TYR A 268 -0.53 65.13 23.18
N LEU A 269 -0.20 66.41 23.00
CA LEU A 269 1.02 67.12 22.57
C LEU A 269 2.17 66.33 21.92
N GLU A 270 2.62 66.86 20.78
CA GLU A 270 3.97 66.70 20.22
C GLU A 270 5.02 67.22 21.20
N GLU A 271 6.12 66.48 21.40
CA GLU A 271 7.45 67.01 21.69
C GLU A 271 8.52 65.91 21.41
N GLU A 272 9.71 66.39 21.07
CA GLU A 272 10.72 65.80 20.18
C GLU A 272 11.71 64.81 20.82
N GLU A 273 12.45 64.15 19.91
CA GLU A 273 13.84 63.65 19.98
C GLU A 273 14.26 62.65 21.09
N GLU A 274 14.80 61.50 20.67
CA GLU A 274 16.17 61.13 21.01
C GLU A 274 16.78 60.27 19.89
N GLU A 275 17.88 60.76 19.32
CA GLU A 275 18.80 60.02 18.47
C GLU A 275 19.45 58.87 19.28
N PHE A 276 19.51 57.68 18.71
CA PHE A 276 20.43 56.64 19.17
C PHE A 276 21.03 55.92 17.96
N TYR A 277 22.26 56.31 17.64
CA TYR A 277 23.16 55.57 16.76
C TYR A 277 23.61 54.29 17.48
N ASP A 278 23.52 53.13 16.83
CA ASP A 278 24.42 52.02 17.13
C ASP A 278 24.95 51.42 15.83
N ASP A 279 26.26 51.26 15.86
CA ASP A 279 27.21 51.01 14.80
C ASP A 279 27.46 49.49 14.75
N THR A 280 27.42 48.86 13.58
CA THR A 280 28.06 47.56 13.41
C THR A 280 28.59 47.41 12.00
N GLU A 281 29.92 47.54 11.93
CA GLU A 281 30.79 47.24 10.80
C GLU A 281 30.67 45.80 10.30
N GLU A 282 30.75 45.71 8.97
CA GLU A 282 31.48 44.77 8.11
C GLU A 282 31.94 43.40 8.67
N GLY A 283 31.49 42.36 7.96
CA GLY A 283 32.19 41.09 7.84
C GLY A 283 32.06 40.61 6.40
N GLU A 284 33.01 41.01 5.55
CA GLU A 284 33.24 40.39 4.24
C GLU A 284 33.86 39.01 4.47
N ASP A 285 33.22 37.96 3.96
CA ASP A 285 33.75 36.59 3.91
C ASP A 285 33.86 36.19 2.44
N ASP A 286 35.10 36.19 1.94
CA ASP A 286 35.49 35.75 0.62
C ASP A 286 35.43 34.23 0.52
N GLY A 287 34.44 33.72 -0.21
CA GLY A 287 34.32 32.30 -0.57
C GLY A 287 34.65 32.06 -2.03
N ASP A 288 35.91 31.72 -2.32
CA ASP A 288 36.39 31.20 -3.59
C ASP A 288 35.63 29.91 -3.98
N TYR A 289 34.96 29.92 -5.15
CA TYR A 289 34.44 28.70 -5.79
C TYR A 289 35.27 28.34 -7.02
N GLU A 290 36.05 27.28 -6.83
CA GLU A 290 36.92 26.64 -7.80
C GLU A 290 36.10 25.88 -8.86
N SER A 291 36.35 26.19 -10.13
CA SER A 291 35.76 25.55 -11.30
C SER A 291 36.43 24.20 -11.58
N GLY A 292 35.68 23.11 -11.37
CA GLY A 292 36.10 21.76 -11.77
C GLY A 292 35.77 21.46 -13.24
N GLU A 293 36.81 21.08 -13.99
CA GLU A 293 36.76 20.52 -15.35
C GLU A 293 36.04 19.17 -15.41
N TYR A 294 35.27 18.96 -16.48
CA TYR A 294 34.83 17.64 -16.94
C TYR A 294 35.81 17.12 -17.99
N PRO A 295 36.28 15.87 -17.91
CA PRO A 295 36.80 15.15 -19.07
C PRO A 295 35.73 14.33 -19.78
N GLU A 296 35.98 14.16 -21.08
CA GLU A 296 35.21 13.52 -22.16
C GLU A 296 34.81 12.04 -21.94
#